data_AF-A0A7Z7PZF2-F1
#
_entry.id   AF-A0A7Z7PZF2-F1
#
_cell.length_a   1.000
_cell.length_b   1.000
_cell.length_c   1.000
_cell.angle_alpha   90.00
_cell.angle_beta   90.00
_cell.angle_gamma   90.00
#
_symmetry.space_group_name_H-M   'P 1'
#
loop_
_entity.id
_entity.type
_entity.pdbx_description
1 polymer ?
#
loop_
_entity_poly.entity_id
_entity_poly.type
_entity_poly.pdbx_seq_one_letter_code
_entity_poly.pdbx_strand_id
1 'polypeptide(L)'
;MVSLIVCEKGVRKPVKIKMLIFGFYMKLIKRMSRVIFLLTLLPAIACSTVSNMKSGEEKSTTVSYYSDTFNGRRTSSGEVFDNGKLTAAHANLPFGTKVLLTNVATGDTVTVKVNDRGYLHKGRAFDITKSAFKKLGDVRKGVLKVTYRVLE
;
A
#
# COMPACT_ATOMS: atom_id res chain seq x y z
N MET A 1 -36.25 -56.65 -89.74
CA MET A 1 -35.35 -55.59 -89.23
C MET A 1 -34.92 -56.02 -87.84
N VAL A 2 -33.64 -56.35 -87.70
CA VAL A 2 -33.03 -57.08 -86.59
C VAL A 2 -32.51 -56.11 -85.53
N SER A 3 -32.72 -56.50 -84.26
CA SER A 3 -31.97 -56.23 -83.02
C SER A 3 -31.21 -54.92 -82.73
N LEU A 4 -31.47 -54.50 -81.49
CA LEU A 4 -30.54 -54.00 -80.45
C LEU A 4 -29.93 -52.60 -80.62
N ILE A 5 -30.10 -51.78 -79.57
CA ILE A 5 -29.01 -51.12 -78.81
C ILE A 5 -29.60 -50.52 -77.49
N VAL A 6 -29.16 -51.10 -76.35
CA VAL A 6 -28.65 -50.48 -75.10
C VAL A 6 -29.57 -49.48 -74.35
N CYS A 7 -30.14 -49.73 -73.15
CA CYS A 7 -29.60 -50.00 -71.80
C CYS A 7 -28.69 -48.89 -71.21
N GLU A 8 -29.18 -48.04 -70.29
CA GLU A 8 -28.36 -47.65 -69.13
C GLU A 8 -29.17 -47.14 -67.91
N LYS A 9 -28.60 -47.40 -66.74
CA LYS A 9 -29.23 -47.39 -65.42
C LYS A 9 -29.19 -46.03 -64.73
N GLY A 10 -30.10 -45.84 -63.77
CA GLY A 10 -30.29 -44.61 -63.02
C GLY A 10 -29.20 -44.21 -62.02
N VAL A 11 -29.40 -43.04 -61.40
CA VAL A 11 -28.57 -42.55 -60.28
C VAL A 11 -29.45 -41.94 -59.20
N ARG A 12 -29.63 -42.68 -58.10
CA ARG A 12 -30.09 -42.13 -56.81
C ARG A 12 -28.96 -41.26 -56.24
N LYS A 13 -29.21 -39.97 -56.00
CA LYS A 13 -28.24 -39.10 -55.30
C LYS A 13 -28.38 -39.25 -53.76
N PRO A 14 -27.26 -39.34 -53.00
CA PRO A 14 -27.28 -39.62 -51.57
C PRO A 14 -27.49 -38.35 -50.73
N VAL A 15 -28.54 -38.32 -49.91
CA VAL A 15 -28.84 -37.21 -48.97
C VAL A 15 -28.12 -37.38 -47.61
N LYS A 16 -27.33 -38.45 -47.42
CA LYS A 16 -26.77 -38.81 -46.10
C LYS A 16 -25.49 -38.07 -45.66
N ILE A 17 -24.87 -37.24 -46.51
CA ILE A 17 -23.57 -36.60 -46.18
C ILE A 17 -23.72 -35.32 -45.35
N LYS A 18 -24.85 -34.59 -45.47
CA LYS A 18 -25.06 -33.32 -44.74
C LYS A 18 -25.23 -33.48 -43.22
N MET A 19 -25.58 -34.66 -42.72
CA MET A 19 -25.92 -34.86 -41.30
C MET A 19 -24.71 -35.18 -40.40
N LEU A 20 -23.61 -35.69 -40.97
CA LEU A 20 -22.40 -36.06 -40.21
C LEU A 20 -21.51 -34.85 -39.87
N ILE A 21 -21.47 -33.85 -40.73
CA ILE A 21 -20.64 -32.64 -40.53
C ILE A 21 -21.26 -31.74 -39.44
N PHE A 22 -22.59 -31.64 -39.38
CA PHE A 22 -23.31 -30.79 -38.43
C PHE A 22 -23.19 -31.29 -36.97
N GLY A 23 -23.25 -32.61 -36.75
CA GLY A 23 -23.10 -33.20 -35.42
C GLY A 23 -21.69 -33.06 -34.84
N PHE A 24 -20.66 -33.05 -35.68
CA PHE A 24 -19.28 -32.81 -35.26
C PHE A 24 -19.06 -31.34 -34.87
N TYR A 25 -19.63 -30.42 -35.67
CA TYR A 25 -19.57 -28.97 -35.44
C TYR A 25 -20.20 -28.58 -34.10
N MET A 26 -21.37 -29.13 -33.75
CA MET A 26 -22.03 -28.87 -32.46
C MET A 26 -21.27 -29.45 -31.25
N LYS A 27 -20.56 -30.58 -31.42
CA LYS A 27 -19.69 -31.18 -30.38
C LYS A 27 -18.45 -30.32 -30.11
N LEU A 28 -17.88 -29.75 -31.16
CA LEU A 28 -16.73 -28.86 -31.10
C LEU A 28 -17.09 -27.54 -30.41
N ILE A 29 -18.23 -26.94 -30.77
CA ILE A 29 -18.75 -25.69 -30.15
C ILE A 29 -19.02 -25.88 -28.65
N LYS A 30 -19.61 -27.01 -28.22
CA LYS A 30 -19.84 -27.30 -26.80
C LYS A 30 -18.54 -27.51 -26.00
N ARG A 31 -17.49 -28.04 -26.62
CA ARG A 31 -16.15 -28.18 -25.99
C ARG A 31 -15.44 -26.84 -25.89
N MET A 32 -15.49 -26.02 -26.93
CA MET A 32 -14.86 -24.69 -26.95
C MET A 32 -15.57 -23.68 -26.04
N SER A 33 -16.90 -23.78 -25.89
CA SER A 33 -17.68 -22.91 -24.99
C SER A 33 -17.30 -23.08 -23.50
N ARG A 34 -16.91 -24.30 -23.07
CA ARG A 34 -16.41 -24.55 -21.72
C ARG A 34 -15.01 -23.96 -21.49
N VAL A 35 -14.17 -23.95 -22.53
CA VAL A 35 -12.81 -23.40 -22.46
C VAL A 35 -12.84 -21.86 -22.49
N ILE A 36 -13.73 -21.27 -23.28
CA ILE A 36 -13.94 -19.82 -23.35
C ILE A 36 -14.48 -19.30 -22.01
N PHE A 37 -15.41 -20.00 -21.36
CA PHE A 37 -15.94 -19.63 -20.04
C PHE A 37 -14.89 -19.73 -18.91
N LEU A 38 -13.89 -20.61 -19.05
CA LEU A 38 -12.73 -20.73 -18.15
C LEU A 38 -11.68 -19.64 -18.41
N LEU A 39 -11.53 -19.17 -19.66
CA LEU A 39 -10.57 -18.13 -20.03
C LEU A 39 -11.06 -16.71 -19.72
N THR A 40 -12.37 -16.46 -19.74
CA THR A 40 -12.98 -15.14 -19.47
C THR A 40 -13.17 -14.85 -17.98
N LEU A 41 -12.94 -15.83 -17.09
CA LEU A 41 -13.02 -15.67 -15.63
C LEU A 41 -11.70 -15.19 -15.00
N LEU A 42 -10.61 -15.12 -15.77
CA LEU A 42 -9.28 -14.74 -15.29
C LEU A 42 -8.98 -13.23 -15.16
N PRO A 43 -9.66 -12.25 -15.81
CA PRO A 43 -9.30 -10.85 -15.62
C PRO A 43 -10.06 -10.15 -14.49
N ALA A 44 -11.07 -10.78 -13.85
CA ALA A 44 -11.82 -10.14 -12.75
C ALA A 44 -11.09 -10.19 -11.39
N ILE A 45 -10.06 -11.03 -11.25
CA ILE A 45 -9.29 -11.17 -10.00
C ILE A 45 -8.13 -10.14 -9.93
N ALA A 46 -7.80 -9.47 -11.04
CA ALA A 46 -6.67 -8.53 -11.10
C ALA A 46 -6.97 -7.14 -10.52
N CYS A 47 -8.21 -6.84 -10.10
CA CYS A 47 -8.61 -5.48 -9.69
C CYS A 47 -8.60 -5.25 -8.16
N SER A 48 -8.08 -6.18 -7.34
CA SER A 48 -8.23 -6.09 -5.88
C SER A 48 -6.93 -6.22 -5.07
N THR A 49 -5.78 -5.67 -5.50
CA THR A 49 -4.57 -5.64 -4.63
C THR A 49 -3.66 -4.43 -4.79
N VAL A 50 -4.15 -3.28 -5.28
CA VAL A 50 -3.39 -2.01 -5.19
C VAL A 50 -3.69 -1.33 -3.85
N SER A 51 -3.13 -1.88 -2.78
CA SER A 51 -2.95 -1.13 -1.53
C SER A 51 -1.79 -1.72 -0.75
N ASN A 52 -0.59 -1.67 -1.32
CA ASN A 52 0.64 -1.81 -0.53
C ASN A 52 1.26 -0.42 -0.37
N MET A 53 0.53 0.49 0.28
CA MET A 53 1.17 1.61 0.94
C MET A 53 1.85 1.01 2.16
N LYS A 54 3.16 0.80 2.07
CA LYS A 54 4.04 0.51 3.20
C LYS A 54 4.04 1.73 4.12
N SER A 55 2.92 2.00 4.78
CA SER A 55 2.82 3.04 5.79
C SER A 55 3.68 2.60 6.95
N GLY A 56 4.79 3.33 7.21
CA GLY A 56 5.67 3.04 8.34
C GLY A 56 4.87 2.78 9.61
N GLU A 57 5.27 1.75 10.35
CA GLU A 57 4.58 1.29 11.56
C GLU A 57 4.31 2.46 12.51
N GLU A 58 3.04 2.71 12.80
CA GLU A 58 2.60 3.82 13.63
C GLU A 58 2.53 3.39 15.10
N LYS A 59 3.27 4.09 15.97
CA LYS A 59 3.44 3.71 17.38
C LYS A 59 2.89 4.78 18.30
N SER A 60 2.17 4.38 19.35
CA SER A 60 1.66 5.33 20.36
C SER A 60 2.70 5.60 21.43
N THR A 61 2.83 6.87 21.84
CA THR A 61 3.75 7.28 22.89
C THR A 61 3.31 8.62 23.51
N THR A 62 4.11 9.13 24.45
CA THR A 62 4.02 10.50 24.91
C THR A 62 5.25 11.29 24.49
N VAL A 63 5.10 12.61 24.42
CA VAL A 63 6.20 13.55 24.16
C VAL A 63 6.15 14.71 25.13
N SER A 64 7.32 15.23 25.46
CA SER A 64 7.47 16.51 26.18
C SER A 64 8.40 17.43 25.40
N TYR A 65 8.70 18.61 25.93
CA TYR A 65 9.59 19.55 25.27
C TYR A 65 10.70 20.08 26.17
N TYR A 66 11.81 20.45 25.54
CA TYR A 66 12.96 21.03 26.23
C TYR A 66 12.68 22.42 26.79
N SER A 67 13.27 22.71 27.96
CA SER A 67 13.34 24.07 28.52
C SER A 67 14.21 24.99 27.65
N ASP A 68 13.97 26.30 27.75
CA ASP A 68 14.75 27.32 27.04
C ASP A 68 16.23 27.36 27.48
N THR A 69 16.54 26.81 28.66
CA THR A 69 17.90 26.72 29.23
C THR A 69 18.88 25.84 28.45
N PHE A 70 18.36 25.00 27.54
CA PHE A 70 19.19 24.13 26.70
C PHE A 70 19.70 24.83 25.44
N ASN A 71 19.14 26.00 25.06
CA ASN A 71 19.56 26.74 23.88
C ASN A 71 21.07 27.02 23.89
N GLY A 72 21.73 26.76 22.76
CA GLY A 72 23.17 26.97 22.60
C GLY A 72 24.05 25.80 23.09
N ARG A 73 23.49 24.80 23.79
CA ARG A 73 24.24 23.60 24.20
C ARG A 73 24.41 22.64 23.03
N ARG A 74 25.41 21.76 23.09
CA ARG A 74 25.56 20.69 22.10
C ARG A 74 24.61 19.52 22.39
N THR A 75 23.97 19.00 21.35
CA THR A 75 23.20 17.75 21.40
C THR A 75 24.13 16.54 21.29
N SER A 76 23.58 15.34 21.49
CA SER A 76 24.31 14.08 21.32
C SER A 76 24.78 13.83 19.88
N SER A 77 24.16 14.47 18.87
CA SER A 77 24.67 14.43 17.49
C SER A 77 25.81 15.41 17.22
N GLY A 78 26.15 16.27 18.19
CA GLY A 78 27.14 17.34 18.06
C GLY A 78 26.58 18.65 17.50
N GLU A 79 25.32 18.70 17.09
CA GLU A 79 24.66 19.94 16.63
C GLU A 79 24.43 20.89 17.82
N VAL A 80 24.38 22.19 17.56
CA VAL A 80 23.94 23.17 18.58
C VAL A 80 22.41 23.11 18.69
N PHE A 81 21.93 22.86 19.91
CA PHE A 81 20.53 22.83 20.25
C PHE A 81 19.90 24.22 20.12
N ASP A 82 18.74 24.26 19.46
CA ASP A 82 17.98 25.47 19.19
C ASP A 82 16.48 25.15 19.27
N ASN A 83 15.80 25.69 20.28
CA ASN A 83 14.36 25.52 20.50
C ASN A 83 13.48 26.09 19.38
N GLY A 84 14.04 26.88 18.45
CA GLY A 84 13.36 27.36 17.26
C GLY A 84 13.25 26.29 16.16
N LYS A 85 14.14 25.30 16.12
CA LYS A 85 14.18 24.26 15.06
C LYS A 85 13.18 23.13 15.33
N LEU A 86 12.90 22.28 14.35
CA LEU A 86 12.03 21.11 14.50
C LEU A 86 12.87 19.84 14.71
N THR A 87 13.39 19.68 15.91
CA THR A 87 14.25 18.54 16.27
C THR A 87 13.74 17.80 17.49
N ALA A 88 14.22 16.57 17.66
CA ALA A 88 13.79 15.69 18.74
C ALA A 88 14.96 14.85 19.29
N ALA A 89 14.85 14.52 20.57
CA ALA A 89 15.60 13.47 21.20
C ALA A 89 14.86 12.14 21.11
N HIS A 90 15.58 11.05 20.86
CA HIS A 90 15.05 9.69 20.92
C HIS A 90 16.15 8.71 21.33
N ALA A 91 15.82 7.68 22.11
CA ALA A 91 16.79 6.71 22.64
C ALA A 91 17.60 6.00 21.53
N ASN A 92 16.92 5.36 20.57
CA ASN A 92 17.59 4.41 19.66
C ASN A 92 17.52 4.75 18.16
N LEU A 93 16.65 5.66 17.73
CA LEU A 93 16.55 6.02 16.31
C LEU A 93 17.86 6.63 15.82
N PRO A 94 18.35 6.32 14.61
CA PRO A 94 19.52 6.98 14.06
C PRO A 94 19.38 8.51 14.05
N PHE A 95 20.50 9.22 14.20
CA PHE A 95 20.47 10.66 14.01
C PHE A 95 20.17 10.98 12.54
N GLY A 96 19.43 12.06 12.31
CA GLY A 96 18.92 12.43 10.99
C GLY A 96 17.58 11.80 10.62
N THR A 97 17.12 10.76 11.34
CA THR A 97 15.81 10.16 11.11
C THR A 97 14.71 11.22 11.24
N LYS A 98 13.84 11.29 10.23
CA LYS A 98 12.65 12.15 10.26
C LYS A 98 11.48 11.36 10.81
N VAL A 99 10.77 11.96 11.75
CA VAL A 99 9.61 11.35 12.41
C VAL A 99 8.43 12.29 12.28
N LEU A 100 7.32 11.78 11.77
CA LEU A 100 6.03 12.44 11.85
C LEU A 100 5.42 12.13 13.21
N LEU A 101 5.09 13.18 13.98
CA LEU A 101 4.34 13.10 15.22
C LEU A 101 2.92 13.60 14.97
N THR A 102 1.93 12.89 15.49
CA THR A 102 0.51 13.25 15.40
C THR A 102 -0.09 13.34 16.79
N ASN A 103 -0.69 14.47 17.15
CA ASN A 103 -1.41 14.63 18.39
C ASN A 103 -2.70 13.80 18.37
N VAL A 104 -2.86 12.85 19.29
CA VAL A 104 -4.03 11.97 19.34
C VAL A 104 -5.32 12.74 19.65
N ALA A 105 -5.23 13.87 20.35
CA ALA A 105 -6.40 14.63 20.77
C ALA A 105 -6.93 15.59 19.70
N THR A 106 -6.04 16.17 18.86
CA THR A 106 -6.41 17.21 17.88
C THR A 106 -6.22 16.79 16.44
N GLY A 107 -5.40 15.76 16.17
CA GLY A 107 -4.98 15.39 14.83
C GLY A 107 -3.87 16.28 14.25
N ASP A 108 -3.38 17.28 14.99
CA ASP A 108 -2.28 18.12 14.55
C ASP A 108 -1.02 17.30 14.34
N THR A 109 -0.19 17.68 13.36
CA THR A 109 1.03 16.95 13.03
C THR A 109 2.25 17.84 12.95
N VAL A 110 3.41 17.26 13.27
CA VAL A 110 4.70 17.91 13.08
C VAL A 110 5.77 16.89 12.71
N THR A 111 6.58 17.21 11.70
CA THR A 111 7.76 16.42 11.35
C THR A 111 8.98 16.97 12.07
N VAL A 112 9.69 16.10 12.78
CA VAL A 112 10.91 16.43 13.53
C VAL A 112 12.09 15.58 13.06
N LYS A 113 13.30 16.12 13.14
CA LYS A 113 14.56 15.40 12.91
C LYS A 113 15.16 14.94 14.23
N VAL A 114 15.49 13.65 14.36
CA VAL A 114 16.20 13.13 15.52
C VAL A 114 17.65 13.62 15.51
N ASN A 115 18.08 14.36 16.53
CA ASN A 115 19.47 14.84 16.64
C ASN A 115 20.01 14.78 18.07
N ASP A 116 19.29 14.16 18.99
CA ASP A 116 19.70 14.05 20.38
C ASP A 116 19.23 12.73 21.00
N ARG A 117 19.78 12.38 22.16
CA ARG A 117 19.36 11.23 22.97
C ARG A 117 18.47 11.62 24.13
N GLY A 118 18.72 12.78 24.72
CA GLY A 118 17.96 13.31 25.84
C GLY A 118 17.94 12.39 27.06
N TYR A 119 17.20 12.78 28.09
CA TYR A 119 16.90 11.94 29.24
C TYR A 119 15.41 11.64 29.25
N LEU A 120 15.02 10.54 28.63
CA LEU A 120 13.63 10.15 28.46
C LEU A 120 13.14 9.37 29.68
N HIS A 121 12.05 9.82 30.31
CA HIS A 121 11.37 9.05 31.36
C HIS A 121 10.64 7.83 30.79
N LYS A 122 10.41 6.80 31.61
CA LYS A 122 9.64 5.61 31.20
C LYS A 122 8.28 6.02 30.64
N GLY A 123 7.95 5.56 29.44
CA GLY A 123 6.69 5.87 28.75
C GLY A 123 6.72 7.09 27.82
N ARG A 124 7.85 7.80 27.71
CA ARG A 124 8.05 8.92 26.80
C ARG A 124 9.13 8.59 25.77
N ALA A 125 8.78 8.56 24.49
CA ALA A 125 9.75 8.22 23.44
C ALA A 125 10.49 9.45 22.90
N PHE A 126 9.93 10.66 23.03
CA PHE A 126 10.56 11.86 22.50
C PHE A 126 10.51 13.05 23.46
N ASP A 127 11.60 13.80 23.47
CA ASP A 127 11.64 15.19 23.92
C ASP A 127 11.90 16.07 22.70
N ILE A 128 10.94 16.92 22.36
CA ILE A 128 10.98 17.77 21.16
C ILE A 128 11.34 19.20 21.50
N THR A 129 11.70 19.99 20.50
CA THR A 129 11.89 21.43 20.71
C THR A 129 10.57 22.12 21.07
N LYS A 130 10.66 23.24 21.78
CA LYS A 130 9.50 24.05 22.14
C LYS A 130 8.73 24.54 20.91
N SER A 131 9.40 24.83 19.79
CA SER A 131 8.73 25.19 18.54
C SER A 131 7.94 24.03 17.92
N ALA A 132 8.47 22.81 17.96
CA ALA A 132 7.75 21.63 17.49
C ALA A 132 6.52 21.33 18.36
N PHE A 133 6.66 21.46 19.68
CA PHE A 133 5.55 21.25 20.61
C PHE A 133 4.41 22.25 20.40
N LYS A 134 4.74 23.53 20.18
CA LYS A 134 3.74 24.58 19.85
C LYS A 134 2.94 24.28 18.59
N LYS A 135 3.53 23.59 17.61
CA LYS A 135 2.81 23.15 16.39
C LYS A 135 1.89 21.97 16.66
N LEU A 136 2.22 21.16 17.67
CA LEU A 136 1.49 19.94 18.01
C LEU A 136 0.38 20.19 19.05
N GLY A 137 0.48 21.24 19.86
CA GLY A 137 -0.54 21.62 20.83
C GLY A 137 -0.11 22.71 21.81
N ASP A 138 -0.90 22.85 22.88
CA ASP A 138 -0.68 23.87 23.91
C ASP A 138 0.48 23.50 24.85
N VAL A 139 1.53 24.32 24.86
CA VAL A 139 2.71 24.23 25.72
C VAL A 139 2.39 24.15 27.22
N ARG A 140 1.23 24.67 27.66
CA ARG A 140 0.78 24.60 29.05
C ARG A 140 0.51 23.17 29.51
N LYS A 141 0.23 22.24 28.59
CA LYS A 141 0.02 20.82 28.92
C LYS A 141 1.29 20.11 29.37
N GLY A 142 2.47 20.58 28.95
CA GLY A 142 3.77 19.99 29.28
C GLY A 142 4.08 18.65 28.58
N VAL A 143 3.08 17.79 28.48
CA VAL A 143 3.15 16.46 27.87
C VAL A 143 1.94 16.25 26.95
N LEU A 144 2.16 15.62 25.80
CA LEU A 144 1.10 15.22 24.86
C LEU A 144 1.17 13.74 24.57
N LYS A 145 0.02 13.10 24.40
CA LYS A 145 -0.10 11.75 23.83
C LYS A 145 -0.11 11.87 22.30
N VAL A 146 0.80 11.14 21.65
CA VAL A 146 0.99 11.20 20.21
C VAL A 146 1.06 9.80 19.62
N THR A 147 0.80 9.70 18.33
CA THR A 147 1.35 8.61 17.51
C THR A 147 2.55 9.11 16.74
N TYR A 148 3.47 8.22 16.40
CA TYR A 148 4.62 8.57 15.57
C TYR A 148 4.89 7.54 14.48
N ARG A 149 5.42 8.03 13.37
CA ARG A 149 5.85 7.24 12.22
C ARG A 149 7.21 7.71 11.74
N VAL A 150 8.12 6.77 11.49
CA VAL A 150 9.40 7.06 10.83
C VAL A 150 9.16 7.28 9.34
N LEU A 151 9.68 8.37 8.80
CA LEU A 151 9.64 8.67 7.37
C LEU A 151 10.92 8.08 6.75
N GLU A 152 10.75 7.15 5.79
CA GLU A 152 11.85 6.53 5.02
C GLU A 152 12.61 7.58 4.18
#